data_AF-A0A8T5S7N1-F1
#
_entry.id   AF-A0A8T5S7N1-F1
#
_cell.length_a   1.000
_cell.length_b   1.000
_cell.length_c   1.000
_cell.angle_alpha   90.00
_cell.angle_beta   90.00
_cell.angle_gamma   90.00
#
_symmetry.space_group_name_H-M   'P 1'
#
loop_
_entity.id
_entity.type
_entity.pdbx_description
1 polymer ?
#
loop_
_entity_poly.entity_id
_entity_poly.type
_entity_poly.pdbx_seq_one_letter_code
_entity_poly.pdbx_strand_id
1 'polypeptide(L)'
;PWLLLISLIFFIGIPLMLGIISKKLIISSKGLSWFDDSFKPFVGKISIVALLTTLVVLFSLNGDVLINNPIQLLEISVPLLVGFIIVVAYNVFITKIFKMKYKEAIITVIIGSSSHFEIAIATAIAMYGIGSIAALGTTMGLFWEVPVMLAIVYLGKYLKKRGFWKSN
;
A
#
# COMPACT_ATOMS: atom_id res chain seq x y z
N PRO A 1 -16.43 -3.16 16.00
CA PRO A 1 -16.73 -3.87 14.73
C PRO A 1 -17.50 -3.02 13.70
N TRP A 2 -18.61 -2.36 14.07
CA TRP A 2 -19.44 -1.59 13.13
C TRP A 2 -18.74 -0.34 12.58
N LEU A 3 -17.91 0.32 13.40
CA LEU A 3 -17.09 1.47 12.98
C LEU A 3 -16.15 1.12 11.81
N LEU A 4 -15.58 -0.10 11.79
CA LEU A 4 -14.72 -0.57 10.71
C LEU A 4 -15.48 -0.64 9.37
N LEU A 5 -16.71 -1.16 9.39
CA LEU A 5 -17.56 -1.23 8.20
C LEU A 5 -17.94 0.15 7.70
N ILE A 6 -18.26 1.07 8.60
CA ILE A 6 -18.54 2.47 8.25
C ILE A 6 -17.31 3.12 7.61
N SER A 7 -16.13 2.99 8.22
CA SER A 7 -14.88 3.50 7.65
C SER A 7 -14.60 2.91 6.26
N LEU A 8 -14.78 1.60 6.08
CA LEU A 8 -14.58 0.94 4.79
C LEU A 8 -15.49 1.52 3.70
N ILE A 9 -16.78 1.70 4.01
CA ILE A 9 -17.76 2.24 3.06
C ILE A 9 -17.41 3.68 2.70
N PHE A 10 -17.04 4.52 3.67
CA PHE A 10 -16.72 5.92 3.42
C PHE A 10 -15.39 6.12 2.70
N PHE A 11 -14.33 5.41 3.11
CA PHE A 11 -12.99 5.59 2.55
C PHE A 11 -12.75 4.81 1.25
N ILE A 12 -13.47 3.70 1.00
CA ILE A 12 -13.29 2.88 -0.20
C ILE A 12 -14.58 2.82 -1.03
N GLY A 13 -15.71 2.50 -0.40
CA GLY A 13 -16.97 2.25 -1.11
C GLY A 13 -17.46 3.46 -1.91
N ILE A 14 -17.58 4.62 -1.28
CA ILE A 14 -18.05 5.85 -1.92
C ILE A 14 -17.10 6.30 -3.04
N PRO A 15 -15.77 6.44 -2.82
CA PRO A 15 -14.84 6.80 -3.90
C PRO A 15 -14.85 5.83 -5.08
N LEU A 16 -14.95 4.52 -4.81
CA LEU A 16 -15.03 3.50 -5.87
C LEU A 16 -16.29 3.66 -6.71
N MET A 17 -17.45 3.83 -6.06
CA MET A 17 -18.73 4.05 -6.74
C MET A 17 -18.70 5.32 -7.59
N LEU A 18 -18.21 6.42 -7.03
CA LEU A 18 -18.03 7.67 -7.78
C LEU A 18 -17.11 7.47 -8.97
N GLY A 19 -15.98 6.77 -8.82
CA GLY A 19 -15.05 6.47 -9.91
C GLY A 19 -15.69 5.67 -11.05
N ILE A 20 -16.51 4.67 -10.72
CA ILE A 20 -17.24 3.87 -11.73
C ILE A 20 -18.28 4.73 -12.47
N ILE A 21 -19.04 5.54 -11.73
CA ILE A 21 -20.05 6.44 -12.30
C ILE A 21 -19.37 7.48 -13.20
N SER A 22 -18.31 8.14 -12.73
CA SER A 22 -17.54 9.11 -13.51
C SER A 22 -16.97 8.47 -14.78
N LYS A 23 -16.40 7.26 -14.70
CA LYS A 23 -15.91 6.52 -15.87
C LYS A 23 -17.04 6.31 -16.89
N LYS A 24 -18.20 5.83 -16.45
CA LYS A 24 -19.35 5.57 -17.35
C LYS A 24 -19.86 6.85 -18.02
N LEU A 25 -20.02 7.93 -17.25
CA LEU A 25 -20.50 9.22 -17.76
C LEU A 25 -19.51 9.86 -18.75
N ILE A 26 -18.20 9.80 -18.46
CA ILE A 26 -17.17 10.39 -19.31
C ILE A 26 -17.02 9.60 -20.61
N ILE A 27 -16.98 8.27 -20.55
CA ILE A 27 -16.91 7.44 -21.77
C ILE A 27 -18.17 7.65 -22.62
N SER A 28 -19.35 7.74 -22.01
CA SER A 28 -20.60 7.97 -22.74
C SER A 28 -20.70 9.35 -23.39
N SER A 29 -20.02 10.38 -22.85
CA SER A 29 -20.11 11.76 -23.35
C SER A 29 -18.96 12.14 -24.27
N LYS A 30 -17.75 11.64 -24.02
CA LYS A 30 -16.50 12.03 -24.73
C LYS A 30 -15.79 10.89 -25.43
N GLY A 31 -16.30 9.66 -25.32
CA GLY A 31 -15.71 8.48 -25.92
C GLY A 31 -14.54 7.90 -25.12
N LEU A 32 -14.11 6.70 -25.53
CA LEU A 32 -13.05 5.94 -24.85
C LEU A 32 -11.66 6.56 -25.04
N SER A 33 -11.36 7.08 -26.23
CA SER A 33 -10.07 7.71 -26.53
C SER A 33 -9.79 8.91 -25.63
N TRP A 34 -10.77 9.81 -25.46
CA TRP A 34 -10.61 10.96 -24.59
C TRP A 34 -10.43 10.57 -23.11
N PHE A 35 -11.10 9.49 -22.67
CA PHE A 35 -10.93 8.96 -21.31
C PHE A 35 -9.50 8.47 -21.08
N ASP A 36 -8.94 7.68 -22.00
CA ASP A 36 -7.59 7.11 -21.86
C ASP A 36 -6.47 8.15 -22.07
N ASP A 37 -6.64 9.11 -22.99
CA ASP A 37 -5.58 10.06 -23.37
C ASP A 37 -5.59 11.34 -22.51
N SER A 38 -6.74 11.78 -22.01
CA SER A 38 -6.86 13.05 -21.27
C SER A 38 -7.26 12.85 -19.81
N PHE A 39 -8.36 12.16 -19.54
CA PHE A 39 -8.88 12.05 -18.18
C PHE A 39 -8.00 11.18 -17.28
N LYS A 40 -7.65 9.98 -17.74
CA LYS A 40 -6.88 9.00 -16.97
C LYS A 40 -5.48 9.51 -16.58
N PRO A 41 -4.68 10.15 -17.46
CA PRO A 41 -3.39 10.72 -17.08
C PRO A 41 -3.53 11.91 -16.11
N PHE A 42 -4.57 12.74 -16.28
CA PHE A 42 -4.84 13.88 -15.41
C PHE A 42 -5.17 13.44 -13.98
N VAL A 43 -6.11 12.49 -13.83
CA VAL A 43 -6.48 11.92 -12.53
C VAL A 43 -5.30 11.18 -11.89
N GLY A 44 -4.46 10.51 -12.70
CA GLY A 44 -3.23 9.87 -12.22
C GLY A 44 -2.28 10.89 -11.56
N LYS A 45 -2.05 12.05 -12.18
CA LYS A 45 -1.22 13.12 -11.59
C LYS A 45 -1.83 13.65 -10.29
N ILE A 46 -3.14 13.89 -10.25
CA ILE A 46 -3.83 14.33 -9.03
C ILE A 46 -3.68 13.29 -7.92
N SER A 47 -3.82 12.00 -8.24
CA SER A 47 -3.70 10.91 -7.28
C SER A 47 -2.31 10.86 -6.66
N ILE A 48 -1.25 11.04 -7.47
CA ILE A 48 0.13 11.12 -6.98
C ILE A 48 0.32 12.31 -6.05
N VAL A 49 -0.17 13.49 -6.44
CA VAL A 49 -0.07 14.71 -5.60
C VAL A 49 -0.84 14.53 -4.29
N ALA A 50 -2.04 13.97 -4.33
CA ALA A 50 -2.84 13.71 -3.14
C ALA A 50 -2.15 12.71 -2.20
N LEU A 51 -1.64 11.60 -2.73
CA LEU A 51 -0.90 10.59 -1.96
C LEU A 51 0.33 11.20 -1.28
N LEU A 52 1.15 11.95 -2.02
CA LEU A 52 2.34 12.61 -1.47
C LEU A 52 1.97 13.68 -0.44
N THR A 53 0.88 14.41 -0.66
CA THR A 53 0.40 15.41 0.32
C THR A 53 -0.03 14.73 1.61
N THR A 54 -0.81 13.64 1.52
CA THR A 54 -1.21 12.85 2.69
C THR A 54 0.01 12.28 3.42
N LEU A 55 0.99 11.76 2.68
CA LEU A 55 2.26 11.29 3.23
C LEU A 55 2.96 12.39 4.04
N VAL A 56 3.18 13.56 3.44
CA VAL A 56 3.84 14.71 4.09
C VAL A 56 3.06 15.16 5.33
N VAL A 57 1.74 15.28 5.25
CA VAL A 57 0.90 15.67 6.40
C VAL A 57 1.00 14.64 7.53
N LEU A 58 0.90 13.36 7.23
CA LEU A 58 0.99 12.29 8.24
C LEU A 58 2.35 12.28 8.94
N PHE A 59 3.44 12.40 8.18
CA PHE A 59 4.78 12.49 8.75
C PHE A 59 5.00 13.80 9.53
N SER A 60 4.44 14.92 9.07
CA SER A 60 4.53 16.19 9.80
C SER A 60 3.77 16.14 11.13
N LEU A 61 2.59 15.51 11.16
CA LEU A 61 1.77 15.41 12.38
C LEU A 61 2.36 14.45 13.41
N ASN A 62 3.08 13.42 12.96
CA ASN A 62 3.69 12.42 13.84
C ASN A 62 5.21 12.60 14.01
N GLY A 63 5.80 13.64 13.40
CA GLY A 63 7.24 13.86 13.33
C GLY A 63 7.89 14.09 14.69
N ASP A 64 7.27 14.90 15.55
CA ASP A 64 7.77 15.15 16.91
C ASP A 64 7.77 13.87 17.76
N VAL A 65 6.74 13.04 17.63
CA VAL A 65 6.69 11.75 18.32
C VAL A 65 7.77 10.80 17.79
N LEU A 66 8.02 10.85 16.47
CA LEU A 66 9.08 10.10 15.80
C LEU A 66 10.48 10.45 16.29
N ILE A 67 10.73 11.73 16.58
CA ILE A 67 12.07 12.18 16.98
C ILE A 67 12.29 11.96 18.48
N ASN A 68 11.27 12.20 19.29
CA ASN A 68 11.41 12.18 20.76
C ASN A 68 11.37 10.77 21.38
N ASN A 69 10.88 9.75 20.68
CA ASN A 69 10.71 8.40 21.24
C ASN A 69 11.38 7.28 20.41
N PRO A 70 12.68 7.35 20.09
CA PRO A 70 13.33 6.42 19.16
C PRO A 70 13.27 4.95 19.59
N ILE A 71 13.27 4.69 20.91
CA ILE A 71 13.22 3.32 21.45
C ILE A 71 11.86 2.68 21.21
N GLN A 72 10.76 3.40 21.50
CA GLN A 72 9.40 2.92 21.26
C GLN A 72 9.16 2.66 19.76
N LEU A 73 9.78 3.45 18.89
CA LEU A 73 9.69 3.24 17.44
C LEU A 73 10.37 1.96 17.00
N LEU A 74 11.51 1.64 17.61
CA LEU A 74 12.21 0.39 17.34
C LEU A 74 11.36 -0.80 17.79
N GLU A 75 10.76 -0.71 18.97
CA GLU A 75 9.86 -1.73 19.53
C GLU A 75 8.64 -2.00 18.65
N ILE A 76 8.09 -0.97 18.00
CA ILE A 76 6.97 -1.10 17.05
C ILE A 76 7.45 -1.61 15.69
N SER A 77 8.61 -1.15 15.22
CA SER A 77 9.15 -1.47 13.90
C SER A 77 9.59 -2.93 13.79
N VAL A 78 10.17 -3.50 14.85
CA VAL A 78 10.68 -4.88 14.83
C VAL A 78 9.56 -5.90 14.55
N PRO A 79 8.44 -5.94 15.31
CA PRO A 79 7.32 -6.83 15.00
C PRO A 79 6.75 -6.63 13.61
N LEU A 80 6.66 -5.37 13.15
CA LEU A 80 6.13 -5.02 11.84
C LEU A 80 7.01 -5.58 10.72
N LEU A 81 8.32 -5.39 10.81
CA LEU A 81 9.29 -5.92 9.86
C LEU A 81 9.34 -7.45 9.85
N VAL A 82 9.26 -8.08 11.03
CA VAL A 82 9.16 -9.54 11.13
C VAL A 82 7.90 -10.04 10.44
N GLY A 83 6.76 -9.39 10.66
CA GLY A 83 5.50 -9.69 9.96
C GLY A 83 5.65 -9.59 8.44
N PHE A 84 6.27 -8.52 7.94
CA PHE A 84 6.57 -8.35 6.53
C PHE A 84 7.44 -9.48 5.97
N ILE A 85 8.53 -9.83 6.65
CA ILE A 85 9.43 -10.92 6.22
C ILE A 85 8.67 -12.24 6.15
N ILE A 86 7.81 -12.53 7.13
CA ILE A 86 7.00 -13.75 7.15
C ILE A 86 6.07 -13.80 5.94
N VAL A 87 5.33 -12.72 5.67
CA VAL A 87 4.39 -12.66 4.54
C VAL A 87 5.12 -12.75 3.20
N VAL A 88 6.25 -12.05 3.05
CA VAL A 88 7.08 -12.12 1.84
C VAL A 88 7.63 -13.53 1.64
N ALA A 89 8.18 -14.15 2.67
CA ALA A 89 8.70 -15.52 2.61
C ALA A 89 7.60 -16.51 2.24
N TYR A 90 6.41 -16.37 2.85
CA TYR A 90 5.23 -17.15 2.52
C TYR A 90 4.85 -17.01 1.03
N ASN A 91 4.72 -15.79 0.52
CA ASN A 91 4.37 -15.55 -0.88
C ASN A 91 5.45 -16.08 -1.86
N VAL A 92 6.73 -15.89 -1.55
CA VAL A 92 7.85 -16.42 -2.37
C VAL A 92 7.82 -17.95 -2.38
N PHE A 93 7.52 -18.59 -1.25
CA PHE A 93 7.43 -20.04 -1.14
C PHE A 93 6.23 -20.60 -1.91
N ILE A 94 5.05 -19.99 -1.76
CA ILE A 94 3.84 -20.37 -2.48
C ILE A 94 4.04 -20.26 -3.99
N THR A 95 4.54 -19.12 -4.48
CA THR A 95 4.79 -18.95 -5.94
C THR A 95 5.77 -19.98 -6.50
N LYS A 96 6.72 -20.47 -5.68
CA LYS A 96 7.61 -21.58 -6.04
C LYS A 96 6.87 -22.92 -6.12
N ILE A 97 6.05 -23.26 -5.11
CA ILE A 97 5.27 -24.51 -5.07
C ILE A 97 4.37 -24.60 -6.31
N PHE A 98 3.69 -23.52 -6.65
CA PHE A 98 2.82 -23.43 -7.83
C PHE A 98 3.59 -23.30 -9.15
N LYS A 99 4.93 -23.35 -9.13
CA LYS A 99 5.82 -23.31 -10.31
C LYS A 99 5.52 -22.12 -11.23
N MET A 100 5.18 -20.97 -10.64
CA MET A 100 4.86 -19.76 -11.39
C MET A 100 6.06 -19.25 -12.19
N LYS A 101 5.79 -18.60 -13.31
CA LYS A 101 6.80 -17.90 -14.12
C LYS A 101 7.25 -16.64 -13.39
N TYR A 102 8.49 -16.21 -13.62
CA TYR A 102 9.03 -15.01 -12.94
C TYR A 102 8.10 -13.80 -12.99
N LYS A 103 7.51 -13.50 -14.16
CA LYS A 103 6.62 -12.34 -14.34
C LYS A 103 5.38 -12.41 -13.45
N GLU A 104 4.77 -13.58 -13.33
CA GLU A 104 3.58 -13.77 -12.50
C GLU A 104 3.96 -13.83 -11.02
N ALA A 105 5.01 -14.60 -10.69
CA ALA A 105 5.48 -14.79 -9.32
C ALA A 105 5.89 -13.47 -8.66
N ILE A 106 6.64 -12.61 -9.34
CA ILE A 106 7.07 -11.33 -8.76
C ILE A 106 5.88 -10.39 -8.52
N ILE A 107 4.89 -10.39 -9.42
CA ILE A 107 3.67 -9.59 -9.26
C ILE A 107 2.89 -10.11 -8.06
N THR A 108 2.72 -11.42 -7.93
CA THR A 108 2.05 -12.04 -6.77
C THR A 108 2.78 -11.75 -5.47
N VAL A 109 4.11 -11.82 -5.43
CA VAL A 109 4.89 -11.53 -4.23
C VAL A 109 4.77 -10.06 -3.83
N ILE A 110 4.86 -9.13 -4.78
CA ILE A 110 4.75 -7.69 -4.49
C ILE A 110 3.32 -7.39 -4.01
N ILE A 111 2.29 -7.73 -4.79
CA ILE A 111 0.89 -7.42 -4.43
C ILE A 111 0.47 -8.14 -3.15
N GLY A 112 0.83 -9.41 -3.00
CA GLY A 112 0.47 -10.23 -1.83
C GLY A 112 1.20 -9.84 -0.55
N SER A 113 2.27 -9.04 -0.64
CA SER A 113 3.01 -8.55 0.52
C SER A 113 2.78 -7.06 0.79
N SER A 114 2.08 -6.35 -0.10
CA SER A 114 1.71 -4.94 0.07
C SER A 114 0.55 -4.78 1.06
N SER A 115 0.59 -3.69 1.82
CA SER A 115 -0.45 -3.34 2.79
C SER A 115 -0.95 -1.93 2.50
N HIS A 116 -2.24 -1.66 2.70
CA HIS A 116 -2.79 -0.33 2.48
C HIS A 116 -2.75 0.47 3.79
N PHE A 117 -1.63 1.16 4.05
CA PHE A 117 -1.43 1.89 5.31
C PHE A 117 -2.38 3.07 5.48
N GLU A 118 -2.81 3.71 4.39
CA GLU A 118 -3.72 4.86 4.43
C GLU A 118 -5.06 4.49 5.10
N ILE A 119 -5.61 3.32 4.74
CA ILE A 119 -6.84 2.80 5.34
C ILE A 119 -6.59 2.36 6.78
N ALA A 120 -5.42 1.76 7.06
CA ALA A 120 -5.04 1.33 8.41
C ALA A 120 -4.94 2.53 9.38
N ILE A 121 -4.32 3.63 8.95
CA ILE A 121 -4.18 4.86 9.73
C ILE A 121 -5.55 5.51 9.95
N ALA A 122 -6.36 5.66 8.90
CA ALA A 122 -7.71 6.23 9.01
C ALA A 122 -8.56 5.44 10.02
N THR A 123 -8.46 4.11 9.98
CA THR A 123 -9.14 3.22 10.91
C THR A 123 -8.62 3.33 12.34
N ALA A 124 -7.29 3.37 12.52
CA ALA A 124 -6.67 3.51 13.83
C ALA A 124 -7.05 4.83 14.50
N ILE A 125 -7.05 5.94 13.75
CA ILE A 125 -7.49 7.25 14.23
C ILE A 125 -8.99 7.22 14.59
N ALA A 126 -9.84 6.62 13.74
CA ALA A 126 -11.28 6.57 13.99
C ALA A 126 -11.65 5.71 15.22
N MET A 127 -10.87 4.67 15.53
CA MET A 127 -11.13 3.77 16.66
C MET A 127 -10.44 4.18 17.96
N TYR A 128 -9.19 4.62 17.89
CA TYR A 128 -8.33 4.84 19.05
C TYR A 128 -7.96 6.31 19.26
N GLY A 129 -8.39 7.20 18.38
CA GLY A 129 -8.09 8.62 18.43
C GLY A 129 -6.73 9.00 17.84
N ILE A 130 -6.56 10.30 17.63
CA ILE A 130 -5.34 10.91 17.09
C ILE A 130 -4.23 10.81 18.15
N GLY A 131 -3.04 10.36 17.74
CA GLY A 131 -1.87 10.25 18.63
C GLY A 131 -1.80 8.96 19.48
N SER A 132 -2.72 8.03 19.30
CA SER A 132 -2.66 6.70 19.95
C SER A 132 -1.49 5.86 19.45
N ILE A 133 -1.01 4.90 20.26
CA ILE A 133 0.04 3.95 19.87
C ILE A 133 -0.37 3.15 18.62
N ALA A 134 -1.67 2.87 18.45
CA ALA A 134 -2.22 2.24 17.25
C ALA A 134 -2.06 3.13 16.01
N ALA A 135 -2.36 4.43 16.11
CA ALA A 135 -2.16 5.37 15.02
C ALA A 135 -0.67 5.54 14.68
N LEU A 136 0.20 5.62 15.70
CA LEU A 136 1.66 5.70 15.52
C LEU A 136 2.25 4.42 14.88
N GLY A 137 1.73 3.24 15.23
CA GLY A 137 2.17 1.99 14.61
C GLY A 137 1.81 1.89 13.13
N THR A 138 0.65 2.41 12.74
CA THR A 138 0.20 2.38 11.34
C THR A 138 0.94 3.38 10.46
N THR A 139 1.35 4.54 10.99
CA THR A 139 2.22 5.49 10.25
C THR A 139 3.64 4.95 10.09
N MET A 140 4.15 4.20 11.05
CA MET A 140 5.45 3.53 10.95
C MET A 140 5.51 2.49 9.83
N GLY A 141 4.41 1.80 9.56
CA GLY A 141 4.35 0.85 8.46
C GLY A 141 4.63 1.49 7.10
N LEU A 142 4.14 2.72 6.87
CA LEU A 142 4.36 3.48 5.65
C LEU A 142 5.86 3.85 5.45
N PHE A 143 6.56 4.16 6.53
CA PHE A 143 8.01 4.41 6.51
C PHE A 143 8.79 3.19 6.03
N TRP A 144 8.43 2.01 6.55
CA TRP A 144 9.10 0.76 6.23
C TRP A 144 8.69 0.14 4.90
N GLU A 145 7.48 0.42 4.42
CA GLU A 145 6.96 -0.17 3.19
C GLU A 145 7.85 0.13 1.98
N VAL A 146 8.25 1.39 1.79
CA VAL A 146 9.03 1.79 0.60
C VAL A 146 10.38 1.06 0.55
N PRO A 147 11.22 1.05 1.62
CA PRO A 147 12.44 0.24 1.67
C PRO A 147 12.18 -1.26 1.46
N VAL A 148 11.15 -1.82 2.09
CA VAL A 148 10.81 -3.25 2.00
C VAL A 148 10.42 -3.62 0.57
N MET A 149 9.60 -2.81 -0.10
CA MET A 149 9.20 -3.03 -1.49
C MET A 149 10.39 -2.98 -2.44
N LEU A 150 11.30 -2.03 -2.27
CA LEU A 150 12.55 -1.98 -3.03
C LEU A 150 13.40 -3.22 -2.77
N ALA A 151 13.53 -3.66 -1.51
CA ALA A 151 14.26 -4.87 -1.15
C ALA A 151 13.64 -6.12 -1.81
N ILE A 152 12.31 -6.23 -1.87
CA ILE A 152 11.60 -7.31 -2.58
C ILE A 152 11.92 -7.29 -4.07
N VAL A 153 11.98 -6.12 -4.71
CA VAL A 153 12.36 -6.01 -6.13
C VAL A 153 13.80 -6.50 -6.36
N TYR A 154 14.73 -6.12 -5.48
CA TYR A 154 16.11 -6.62 -5.55
C TYR A 154 16.21 -8.12 -5.29
N LEU A 155 15.47 -8.64 -4.30
CA LEU A 155 15.36 -10.07 -4.01
C LEU A 155 14.80 -10.82 -5.22
N GLY A 156 13.75 -10.32 -5.86
CA GLY A 156 13.16 -10.90 -7.05
C GLY A 156 14.16 -10.99 -8.20
N LYS A 157 14.89 -9.91 -8.48
CA LYS A 157 15.97 -9.89 -9.48
C LYS A 157 17.08 -10.89 -9.15
N TYR A 158 17.46 -11.02 -7.88
CA TYR A 158 18.45 -11.97 -7.41
C TYR A 158 17.98 -13.43 -7.58
N LEU A 159 16.75 -13.74 -7.18
CA LEU A 159 16.13 -15.06 -7.32
C LEU A 159 15.96 -15.46 -8.79
N LYS A 160 15.66 -14.50 -9.68
CA LYS A 160 15.65 -14.72 -11.14
C LYS A 160 17.02 -15.18 -11.65
N LYS A 161 18.10 -14.48 -11.26
CA LYS A 161 19.48 -14.84 -11.66
C LYS A 161 19.89 -16.23 -11.20
N ARG A 162 19.37 -16.69 -10.04
CA ARG A 162 19.61 -18.02 -9.49
C ARG A 162 18.72 -19.12 -10.10
N GLY A 163 17.85 -18.80 -11.05
CA GLY A 163 16.95 -19.79 -11.67
C GLY A 163 15.84 -20.28 -10.73
N PHE A 164 15.52 -19.54 -9.66
CA PHE A 164 14.51 -19.94 -8.67
C PHE A 164 13.11 -20.06 -9.29
N TRP A 165 12.76 -19.14 -10.19
CA TRP A 165 11.58 -19.23 -11.05
C TRP A 165 12.02 -19.46 -12.49
N LYS A 166 11.20 -20.18 -13.26
CA LYS A 166 11.42 -20.31 -14.70
C LYS A 166 11.40 -18.93 -15.33
N SER A 167 12.50 -18.55 -15.98
CA SER A 167 12.47 -17.42 -16.90
C SER A 167 11.68 -17.90 -18.12
N ASN A 168 10.58 -17.21 -18.42
CA ASN A 168 10.12 -17.13 -19.80
C ASN A 168 11.22 -16.46 -20.64
#